data_AF-J9FAT4-F1
#
_entry.id   AF-J9FAT4-F1
#
_cell.length_a   1.000
_cell.length_b   1.000
_cell.length_c   1.000
_cell.angle_alpha   90.00
_cell.angle_beta   90.00
_cell.angle_gamma   90.00
#
_symmetry.space_group_name_H-M   'P 1'
#
loop_
_entity.id
_entity.type
_entity.pdbx_description
1 polymer ?
#
loop_
_entity_poly.entity_id
_entity_poly.type
_entity_poly.pdbx_seq_one_letter_code
_entity_poly.pdbx_strand_id
1 'polypeptide(L)'
;GACILSIRADDPNAFAGLDAGKLNRVNLARRAALTNWRDYTMNDRVQWCVVAIPSPAWTRTVFPDLPVEVGMEKLWELIFKVCRVNEKSDPVKNWEKHVAVMTAHAKQLNEWKLRSIHMTSANGTDLVIGLADDHIWESAASRSEKGYEFMPNIPTEEVFTAPHRMH
;
A
#
# COMPACT_ATOMS: atom_id res chain seq x y z
N GLY A 1 14.34 -15.11 -13.13
CA GLY A 1 13.27 -14.33 -12.47
C GLY A 1 13.80 -13.82 -11.15
N ALA A 2 13.20 -12.79 -10.58
CA ALA A 2 13.59 -12.22 -9.29
C ALA A 2 12.33 -12.04 -8.43
N CYS A 3 12.50 -11.96 -7.11
CA CYS A 3 11.48 -11.50 -6.18
C CYS A 3 12.02 -10.24 -5.49
N ILE A 4 11.16 -9.24 -5.31
CA ILE A 4 11.58 -7.92 -4.82
C ILE A 4 10.98 -7.68 -3.43
N LEU A 5 11.81 -7.49 -2.42
CA LEU A 5 11.37 -7.04 -1.10
C LEU A 5 11.86 -5.61 -0.88
N SER A 6 10.93 -4.67 -0.75
CA SER A 6 11.21 -3.27 -0.45
C SER A 6 10.90 -2.99 1.01
N ILE A 7 11.95 -2.73 1.80
CA ILE A 7 11.82 -2.40 3.22
C ILE A 7 11.85 -0.88 3.37
N ARG A 8 10.78 -0.29 3.90
CA ARG A 8 10.61 1.15 4.11
C ARG A 8 10.94 1.54 5.54
N ALA A 9 11.81 2.53 5.69
CA ALA A 9 12.22 3.11 6.96
C ALA A 9 12.47 4.63 6.83
N ASP A 10 11.98 5.22 5.74
CA ASP A 10 12.28 6.59 5.32
C ASP A 10 11.70 7.61 6.34
N ASP A 11 12.36 8.76 6.48
CA ASP A 11 11.82 9.90 7.23
C ASP A 11 10.67 10.53 6.42
N PRO A 12 9.43 10.60 6.96
CA PRO A 12 8.31 11.26 6.29
C PRO A 12 8.60 12.72 5.92
N ASN A 13 9.50 13.37 6.67
CA ASN A 13 9.88 14.77 6.50
C ASN A 13 11.25 14.94 5.81
N ALA A 14 11.81 13.89 5.19
CA ALA A 14 13.14 13.92 4.56
C ALA A 14 13.34 15.07 3.56
N PHE A 15 12.26 15.57 2.98
CA PHE A 15 12.27 16.64 1.98
C PHE A 15 11.69 17.97 2.47
N ALA A 16 11.36 18.08 3.76
CA ALA A 16 10.81 19.31 4.33
C ALA A 16 11.78 20.50 4.13
N GLY A 17 11.24 21.62 3.65
CA GLY A 17 12.01 22.84 3.38
C GLY A 17 12.85 22.83 2.09
N LEU A 18 12.87 21.72 1.33
CA LEU A 18 13.55 21.69 0.03
C LEU A 18 12.72 22.36 -1.08
N ASP A 19 13.41 22.85 -2.11
CA ASP A 19 12.79 23.44 -3.28
C ASP A 19 11.93 22.41 -4.04
N ALA A 20 10.62 22.69 -4.12
CA ALA A 20 9.66 21.82 -4.79
C ALA A 20 9.98 21.63 -6.29
N GLY A 21 10.57 22.65 -6.93
CA GLY A 21 10.99 22.56 -8.34
C GLY A 21 12.08 21.52 -8.57
N LYS A 22 13.10 21.49 -7.71
CA LYS A 22 14.16 20.47 -7.71
C LYS A 22 13.59 19.08 -7.46
N LEU A 23 12.74 18.93 -6.45
CA LEU A 23 12.09 17.63 -6.14
C LEU A 23 11.28 17.12 -7.33
N ASN A 24 10.51 17.99 -7.98
CA ASN A 24 9.74 17.63 -9.17
C ASN A 24 10.64 17.15 -10.32
N ARG A 25 11.74 17.87 -10.61
CA ARG A 25 12.69 17.45 -11.67
C ARG A 25 13.31 16.09 -11.39
N VAL A 26 13.72 15.83 -10.14
CA VAL A 26 14.26 14.52 -9.73
C VAL A 26 13.21 13.43 -9.88
N ASN A 27 11.98 13.66 -9.43
CA ASN A 27 10.89 12.70 -9.53
C ASN A 27 10.53 12.39 -11.00
N LEU A 28 10.48 13.40 -11.87
CA LEU A 28 10.24 13.20 -13.30
C LEU A 28 11.35 12.39 -13.96
N ALA A 29 12.61 12.75 -13.72
CA ALA A 29 13.76 12.01 -14.26
C ALA A 29 13.77 10.54 -13.80
N ARG A 30 13.51 10.31 -12.50
CA ARG A 30 13.42 8.95 -11.94
C ARG A 30 12.24 8.16 -12.53
N ARG A 31 11.07 8.78 -12.66
CA ARG A 31 9.88 8.13 -13.25
C ARG A 31 10.12 7.69 -14.69
N ALA A 32 10.80 8.53 -15.48
CA ALA A 32 11.18 8.22 -16.86
C ALA A 32 12.20 7.08 -16.93
N ALA A 33 13.30 7.19 -16.18
CA ALA A 33 14.38 6.20 -16.14
C ALA A 33 13.92 4.82 -15.67
N LEU A 34 12.96 4.76 -14.74
CA LEU A 34 12.45 3.52 -14.14
C LEU A 34 11.13 3.03 -14.78
N THR A 35 10.76 3.50 -15.97
CA THR A 35 9.51 3.07 -16.63
C THR A 35 9.47 1.56 -16.82
N ASN A 36 10.50 0.98 -17.45
CA ASN A 36 10.55 -0.47 -17.68
C ASN A 36 10.53 -1.25 -16.35
N TRP A 37 11.21 -0.76 -15.33
CA TRP A 37 11.20 -1.39 -14.00
C TRP A 37 9.81 -1.40 -13.38
N ARG A 38 9.10 -0.26 -13.46
CA ARG A 38 7.73 -0.13 -12.94
C ARG A 38 6.77 -1.05 -13.69
N ASP A 39 6.96 -1.28 -14.98
CA ASP A 39 6.13 -2.21 -15.74
C ASP A 39 6.26 -3.66 -15.25
N TYR A 40 7.43 -4.06 -14.71
CA TYR A 40 7.58 -5.39 -14.11
C TYR A 40 6.78 -5.55 -12.82
N THR A 41 6.73 -4.52 -11.97
CA THR A 41 6.02 -4.58 -10.69
C THR A 41 4.54 -4.26 -10.82
N MET A 42 4.14 -3.29 -11.64
CA MET A 42 2.72 -2.90 -11.78
C MET A 42 1.88 -3.91 -12.56
N ASN A 43 2.50 -4.78 -13.37
CA ASN A 43 1.81 -5.86 -14.07
C ASN A 43 2.10 -7.24 -13.43
N ASP A 44 2.62 -7.26 -12.21
CA ASP A 44 2.93 -8.49 -11.46
C ASP A 44 3.74 -9.53 -12.26
N ARG A 45 4.66 -9.07 -13.11
CA ARG A 45 5.56 -9.97 -13.87
C ARG A 45 6.48 -10.75 -12.94
N VAL A 46 6.74 -10.20 -11.77
CA VAL A 46 7.56 -10.75 -10.70
C VAL A 46 6.87 -10.52 -9.37
N GLN A 47 7.07 -11.40 -8.41
CA GLN A 47 6.59 -11.17 -7.04
C GLN A 47 7.33 -9.98 -6.43
N TRP A 48 6.56 -9.10 -5.77
CA TRP A 48 7.10 -7.97 -5.04
C TRP A 48 6.36 -7.81 -3.71
N CYS A 49 7.03 -7.24 -2.72
CA CYS A 49 6.44 -6.99 -1.41
C CYS A 49 7.04 -5.71 -0.83
N VAL A 50 6.18 -4.82 -0.32
CA VAL A 50 6.57 -3.64 0.45
C VAL A 50 6.23 -3.89 1.92
N VAL A 51 7.23 -3.72 2.78
CA VAL A 51 7.10 -3.80 4.23
C VAL A 51 7.70 -2.56 4.87
N ALA A 52 7.28 -2.23 6.09
CA ALA A 52 7.86 -1.14 6.87
C ALA A 52 8.59 -1.66 8.10
N ILE A 53 9.68 -0.98 8.46
CA ILE A 53 10.36 -1.11 9.75
C ILE A 53 10.48 0.29 10.37
N PRO A 54 10.49 0.41 11.70
CA PRO A 54 10.62 1.71 12.34
C PRO A 54 12.03 2.28 12.09
N SER A 55 12.12 3.61 12.09
CA SER A 55 13.38 4.34 12.08
C SER A 55 13.33 5.50 13.07
N PRO A 56 14.46 5.96 13.61
CA PRO A 56 14.48 7.08 14.56
C PRO A 56 13.75 8.32 14.04
N ALA A 57 13.87 8.60 12.74
CA ALA A 57 13.24 9.76 12.11
C ALA A 57 11.72 9.60 11.96
N TRP A 58 11.27 8.43 11.50
CA TRP A 58 9.84 8.14 11.43
C TRP A 58 9.20 8.11 12.83
N THR A 59 9.88 7.52 13.80
CA THR A 59 9.46 7.49 15.20
C THR A 59 9.25 8.88 15.77
N ARG A 60 10.18 9.83 15.53
CA ARG A 60 10.00 11.22 15.98
C ARG A 60 8.78 11.91 15.38
N THR A 61 8.33 11.47 14.20
CA THR A 61 7.12 12.00 13.55
C THR A 61 5.86 11.39 14.16
N VAL A 62 5.85 10.09 14.44
CA VAL A 62 4.68 9.36 14.98
C VAL A 62 4.50 9.59 16.48
N PHE A 63 5.61 9.68 17.21
CA PHE A 63 5.67 9.81 18.67
C PHE A 63 6.58 10.98 19.07
N PRO A 64 6.19 12.24 18.77
CA PRO A 64 7.04 13.40 19.01
C PRO A 64 7.36 13.64 20.49
N ASP A 65 6.47 13.21 21.38
CA ASP A 65 6.58 13.45 22.83
C ASP A 65 7.30 12.33 23.60
N LEU A 66 7.78 11.29 22.91
CA LEU A 66 8.46 10.15 23.55
C LEU A 66 9.97 10.16 23.27
N PRO A 67 10.79 9.63 24.20
CA PRO A 67 12.17 9.26 23.88
C PRO A 67 12.20 8.33 22.67
N VAL A 68 13.16 8.52 21.78
CA VAL A 68 13.22 7.82 20.49
C VAL A 68 13.25 6.31 20.67
N GLU A 69 13.97 5.82 21.66
CA GLU A 69 14.10 4.39 21.97
C GLU A 69 12.75 3.80 22.37
N VAL A 70 12.01 4.48 23.23
CA VAL A 70 10.64 4.08 23.66
C VAL A 70 9.66 4.16 22.49
N GLY A 71 9.77 5.21 21.66
CA GLY A 71 8.94 5.36 20.47
C GLY A 71 9.21 4.27 19.42
N MET A 72 10.46 3.84 19.27
CA MET A 72 10.87 2.75 18.36
C MET A 72 10.24 1.42 18.79
N GLU A 73 10.26 1.10 20.08
CA GLU A 73 9.60 -0.09 20.63
C GLU A 73 8.09 -0.06 20.36
N LYS A 74 7.44 1.07 20.66
CA LYS A 74 6.00 1.25 20.37
C LYS A 74 5.68 1.15 18.89
N LEU A 75 6.54 1.67 18.01
CA LEU A 75 6.32 1.58 16.56
C LEU A 75 6.50 0.14 16.06
N TRP A 76 7.44 -0.62 16.63
CA TRP A 76 7.53 -2.07 16.39
C TRP A 76 6.28 -2.82 16.84
N GLU A 77 5.77 -2.54 18.04
CA GLU A 77 4.52 -3.14 18.54
C GLU A 77 3.35 -2.87 17.57
N LEU A 78 3.22 -1.63 17.08
CA LEU A 78 2.21 -1.27 16.10
C LEU A 78 2.41 -2.01 14.78
N ILE A 79 3.64 -2.03 14.24
CA ILE A 79 3.97 -2.74 13.00
C ILE A 79 3.64 -4.23 13.12
N PHE A 80 4.06 -4.89 14.20
CA PHE A 80 3.73 -6.31 14.40
C PHE A 80 2.23 -6.53 14.49
N LYS A 81 1.51 -5.67 15.22
CA LYS A 81 0.05 -5.74 15.33
C LYS A 81 -0.64 -5.63 13.97
N VAL A 82 -0.31 -4.62 13.16
CA VAL A 82 -0.95 -4.43 11.83
C VAL A 82 -0.50 -5.47 10.81
N CYS A 83 0.74 -5.96 10.92
CA CYS A 83 1.26 -7.06 10.12
C CYS A 83 0.78 -8.44 10.62
N ARG A 84 -0.12 -8.48 11.63
CA ARG A 84 -0.71 -9.71 12.18
C ARG A 84 0.33 -10.70 12.75
N VAL A 85 1.47 -10.18 13.19
CA VAL A 85 2.51 -10.91 13.91
C VAL A 85 2.17 -10.86 15.40
N ASN A 86 1.95 -12.03 15.99
CA ASN A 86 1.58 -12.18 17.39
C ASN A 86 2.23 -13.45 17.93
N GLU A 87 2.84 -13.36 19.11
CA GLU A 87 3.49 -14.48 19.79
C GLU A 87 2.55 -15.67 20.05
N LYS A 88 1.24 -15.41 20.20
CA LYS A 88 0.22 -16.41 20.61
C LYS A 88 -0.50 -17.10 19.44
N SER A 89 -0.18 -16.76 18.19
CA SER A 89 -0.89 -17.29 17.02
C SER A 89 0.03 -17.38 15.81
N ASP A 90 -0.26 -18.34 14.93
CA ASP A 90 0.44 -18.49 13.65
C ASP A 90 0.16 -17.29 12.71
N PRO A 91 1.17 -16.45 12.39
CA PRO A 91 0.99 -15.30 11.52
C PRO A 91 0.50 -15.68 10.12
N VAL A 92 0.85 -16.87 9.61
CA VAL A 92 0.39 -17.34 8.29
C VAL A 92 -1.12 -17.55 8.33
N LYS A 93 -1.65 -18.24 9.34
CA LYS A 93 -3.09 -18.44 9.50
C LYS A 93 -3.87 -17.15 9.73
N ASN A 94 -3.25 -16.17 10.40
CA ASN A 94 -3.86 -14.85 10.57
C ASN A 94 -4.01 -14.14 9.23
N TRP A 95 -3.00 -14.23 8.37
CA TRP A 95 -3.03 -13.69 7.01
C TRP A 95 -4.00 -14.44 6.10
N GLU A 96 -4.03 -15.78 6.13
CA GLU A 96 -5.01 -16.56 5.34
C GLU A 96 -6.45 -16.13 5.64
N LYS A 97 -6.80 -15.98 6.92
CA LYS A 97 -8.13 -15.50 7.34
C LYS A 97 -8.40 -14.07 6.87
N HIS A 98 -7.41 -13.19 6.98
CA HIS A 98 -7.55 -11.80 6.55
C HIS A 98 -7.74 -11.68 5.04
N VAL A 99 -6.88 -12.36 4.26
CA VAL A 99 -6.98 -12.41 2.80
C VAL A 99 -8.34 -12.94 2.37
N ALA A 100 -8.87 -13.96 3.06
CA ALA A 100 -10.21 -14.50 2.75
C ALA A 100 -11.33 -13.45 2.95
N VAL A 101 -11.28 -12.65 4.02
CA VAL A 101 -12.23 -11.57 4.27
C VAL A 101 -12.12 -10.48 3.20
N MET A 102 -10.90 -10.01 2.93
CA MET A 102 -10.64 -8.98 1.93
C MET A 102 -11.07 -9.41 0.52
N THR A 103 -10.77 -10.66 0.15
CA THR A 103 -11.16 -11.25 -1.14
C THR A 103 -12.69 -11.32 -1.27
N ALA A 104 -13.41 -11.62 -0.19
CA ALA A 104 -14.87 -11.62 -0.21
C ALA A 104 -15.44 -10.22 -0.51
N HIS A 105 -14.86 -9.16 0.09
CA HIS A 105 -15.26 -7.79 -0.20
C HIS A 105 -14.97 -7.38 -1.65
N ALA A 106 -13.78 -7.69 -2.16
CA ALA A 106 -13.42 -7.44 -3.56
C ALA A 106 -14.37 -8.16 -4.54
N LYS A 107 -14.70 -9.42 -4.25
CA LYS A 107 -15.67 -10.18 -5.05
C LYS A 107 -17.04 -9.51 -5.07
N GLN A 108 -17.54 -9.08 -3.92
CA GLN A 108 -18.82 -8.38 -3.83
C GLN A 108 -18.83 -7.08 -4.65
N LEU A 109 -17.76 -6.29 -4.58
CA LEU A 109 -17.63 -5.05 -5.38
C LEU A 109 -17.58 -5.32 -6.89
N ASN A 110 -16.88 -6.39 -7.31
CA ASN A 110 -16.88 -6.84 -8.70
C ASN A 110 -18.27 -7.31 -9.18
N GLU A 111 -19.06 -7.94 -8.32
CA GLU A 111 -20.43 -8.37 -8.65
C GLU A 111 -21.39 -7.20 -8.86
N TRP A 112 -21.18 -6.08 -8.16
CA TRP A 112 -22.04 -4.90 -8.29
C TRP A 112 -21.89 -4.16 -9.61
N LYS A 113 -20.77 -4.32 -10.32
CA LYS A 113 -20.50 -3.67 -11.63
C LYS A 113 -20.81 -2.16 -11.58
N LEU A 114 -20.32 -1.51 -10.54
CA LEU A 114 -20.59 -0.09 -10.30
C LEU A 114 -20.05 0.76 -11.44
N ARG A 115 -20.80 1.79 -11.84
CA ARG A 115 -20.31 2.79 -12.79
C ARG A 115 -19.45 3.86 -12.12
N SER A 116 -19.76 4.18 -10.86
CA SER A 116 -19.11 5.28 -10.13
C SER A 116 -19.29 5.11 -8.63
N ILE A 117 -18.42 5.77 -7.87
CA ILE A 117 -18.53 5.92 -6.41
C ILE A 117 -18.78 7.40 -6.12
N HIS A 118 -19.79 7.69 -5.30
CA HIS A 118 -20.04 9.03 -4.79
C HIS A 118 -19.71 9.08 -3.29
N MET A 119 -18.68 9.84 -2.94
CA MET A 119 -18.23 10.00 -1.56
C MET A 119 -18.64 11.37 -1.04
N THR A 120 -19.35 11.38 0.08
CA THR A 120 -19.74 12.59 0.79
C THR A 120 -19.27 12.56 2.24
N SER A 121 -18.90 13.71 2.79
CA SER A 121 -18.52 13.84 4.20
C SER A 121 -18.85 15.23 4.73
N ALA A 122 -19.12 15.33 6.03
CA ALA A 122 -19.49 16.57 6.71
C ALA A 122 -18.39 17.66 6.65
N ASN A 123 -17.14 17.29 6.34
CA ASN A 123 -16.03 18.23 6.16
C ASN A 123 -16.03 18.92 4.78
N GLY A 124 -17.04 18.68 3.94
CA GLY A 124 -17.19 19.31 2.62
C GLY A 124 -16.72 18.46 1.45
N THR A 125 -16.31 17.20 1.67
CA THR A 125 -16.09 16.27 0.55
C THR A 125 -17.44 15.97 -0.12
N ASP A 126 -17.52 16.22 -1.41
CA ASP A 126 -18.60 15.82 -2.31
C ASP A 126 -17.96 15.49 -3.66
N LEU A 127 -17.67 14.20 -3.88
CA LEU A 127 -16.87 13.74 -5.02
C LEU A 127 -17.46 12.49 -5.65
N VAL A 128 -17.76 12.58 -6.95
CA VAL A 128 -18.13 11.44 -7.79
C VAL A 128 -16.91 11.01 -8.59
N ILE A 129 -16.58 9.72 -8.54
CA ILE A 129 -15.49 9.10 -9.28
C ILE A 129 -16.07 8.01 -10.18
N GLY A 130 -15.97 8.16 -11.50
CA GLY A 130 -16.28 7.08 -12.44
C GLY A 130 -15.29 5.93 -12.32
N LEU A 131 -15.74 4.70 -12.58
CA LEU A 131 -14.89 3.51 -12.60
C LEU A 131 -14.62 3.09 -14.06
N ALA A 132 -13.44 2.53 -14.34
CA ALA A 132 -13.11 2.10 -15.69
C ALA A 132 -14.09 1.02 -16.20
N ASP A 133 -14.33 0.96 -17.53
CA ASP A 133 -15.41 0.16 -18.12
C ASP A 133 -15.33 -1.34 -17.81
N ASP A 134 -14.13 -1.87 -17.55
CA ASP A 134 -13.87 -3.26 -17.13
C ASP A 134 -13.00 -3.32 -15.87
N HIS A 135 -13.21 -2.37 -14.95
CA HIS A 135 -12.45 -2.31 -13.71
C HIS A 135 -12.59 -3.60 -12.88
N ILE A 136 -11.50 -4.01 -12.24
CA ILE A 136 -11.46 -5.13 -11.31
C ILE A 136 -11.10 -4.58 -9.95
N TRP A 137 -11.90 -4.90 -8.95
CA TRP A 137 -11.57 -4.69 -7.55
C TRP A 137 -10.60 -5.78 -7.08
N GLU A 138 -9.45 -5.34 -6.62
CA GLU A 138 -8.37 -6.18 -6.09
C GLU A 138 -8.23 -5.97 -4.58
N SER A 139 -7.61 -6.95 -3.90
CA SER A 139 -7.39 -6.87 -2.46
C SER A 139 -6.26 -7.77 -2.00
N ALA A 140 -5.50 -7.34 -1.00
CA ALA A 140 -4.53 -8.10 -0.19
C ALA A 140 -3.45 -8.93 -0.89
N ALA A 141 -3.82 -9.93 -1.71
CA ALA A 141 -2.95 -10.82 -2.44
C ALA A 141 -3.06 -10.56 -3.95
N SER A 142 -1.96 -10.81 -4.67
CA SER A 142 -1.93 -10.80 -6.13
C SER A 142 -1.31 -12.09 -6.66
N ARG A 143 -1.41 -12.29 -7.98
CA ARG A 143 -0.87 -13.44 -8.71
C ARG A 143 0.06 -12.97 -9.81
N SER A 144 1.28 -13.48 -9.80
CA SER A 144 2.24 -13.17 -10.85
C SER A 144 1.86 -13.77 -12.22
N GLU A 145 2.46 -13.28 -13.30
CA GLU A 145 2.29 -13.85 -14.66
C GLU A 145 2.56 -15.38 -14.72
N LYS A 146 3.37 -15.91 -13.79
CA LYS A 146 3.68 -17.35 -13.68
C LYS A 146 2.73 -18.14 -12.78
N GLY A 147 1.69 -17.50 -12.25
CA GLY A 147 0.67 -18.14 -11.43
C GLY A 147 0.97 -18.18 -9.92
N TYR A 148 2.12 -17.69 -9.46
CA TYR A 148 2.45 -17.65 -8.03
C TYR A 148 1.67 -16.55 -7.31
N GLU A 149 1.01 -16.93 -6.22
CA GLU A 149 0.38 -15.98 -5.28
C GLU A 149 1.43 -15.31 -4.40
N PHE A 150 1.24 -14.03 -4.12
CA PHE A 150 2.08 -13.25 -3.22
C PHE A 150 1.30 -12.07 -2.62
N MET A 151 1.87 -11.43 -1.60
CA MET A 151 1.30 -10.24 -0.96
C MET A 151 2.11 -9.00 -1.35
N PRO A 152 1.55 -8.07 -2.14
CA PRO A 152 2.25 -6.86 -2.55
C PRO A 152 2.58 -5.92 -1.40
N ASN A 153 1.71 -5.83 -0.40
CA ASN A 153 1.85 -4.93 0.76
C ASN A 153 1.61 -5.70 2.06
N ILE A 154 2.52 -5.53 3.04
CA ILE A 154 2.34 -5.98 4.42
C ILE A 154 2.67 -4.79 5.35
N PRO A 155 1.69 -4.21 6.07
CA PRO A 155 0.27 -4.61 6.16
C PRO A 155 -0.55 -4.16 4.94
N THR A 156 -1.81 -4.60 4.87
CA THR A 156 -2.82 -4.11 3.91
C THR A 156 -4.23 -4.33 4.45
N GLU A 157 -5.12 -3.35 4.24
CA GLU A 157 -6.54 -3.36 4.64
C GLU A 157 -7.44 -2.83 3.52
N GLU A 158 -6.91 -2.66 2.31
CA GLU A 158 -7.59 -1.99 1.20
C GLU A 158 -8.22 -2.97 0.21
N VAL A 159 -9.34 -2.55 -0.36
CA VAL A 159 -9.89 -3.06 -1.61
C VAL A 159 -9.89 -1.88 -2.57
N PHE A 160 -9.27 -2.03 -3.73
CA PHE A 160 -9.00 -0.91 -4.64
C PHE A 160 -9.27 -1.29 -6.10
N THR A 161 -9.50 -0.27 -6.93
CA THR A 161 -9.67 -0.42 -8.36
C THR A 161 -9.25 0.85 -9.10
N ALA A 162 -9.22 0.81 -10.44
CA ALA A 162 -8.86 1.94 -11.27
C ALA A 162 -10.07 2.85 -11.54
N PRO A 163 -9.95 4.17 -11.31
CA PRO A 163 -10.96 5.13 -11.76
C PRO A 163 -10.94 5.27 -13.27
N HIS A 164 -12.05 5.76 -13.83
CA HIS A 164 -12.11 6.13 -15.23
C HIS A 164 -11.29 7.41 -15.46
N ARG A 165 -10.43 7.40 -16.49
CA ARG A 165 -9.50 8.53 -16.74
C ARG A 165 -10.23 9.83 -17.10
N MET A 166 -11.39 9.74 -17.74
CA MET A 166 -12.10 10.86 -18.37
C MET A 166 -13.47 11.16 -17.74
N HIS A 167 -13.92 10.38 -16.76
CA HIS A 167 -15.28 10.45 -16.20
C HIS A 167 -15.31 10.23 -14.70
#